data_AF-A0A2N3FFQ7-F1
#
_entry.id   AF-A0A2N3FFQ7-F1
#
_cell.length_a   1.000
_cell.length_b   1.000
_cell.length_c   1.000
_cell.angle_alpha   90.00
_cell.angle_beta   90.00
_cell.angle_gamma   90.00
#
_symmetry.space_group_name_H-M   'P 1'
#
loop_
_entity.id
_entity.type
_entity.pdbx_description
1 polymer ?
#
loop_
_entity_poly.entity_id
_entity_poly.type
_entity_poly.pdbx_seq_one_letter_code
_entity_poly.pdbx_strand_id
1 'polypeptide(L)'
;MTDENALANDFDAFQRSFLRLLERRTAIYTMGDSTSVPAHTAADILLSVCFVLGIDPGDLEVPERLLHVNLEDEFRRRLAQVERKVALAGELWKAAVATMPLIPSTALRDTLAAIGDFPRAYDFRSMAHEIPVMFDYPLCQPVPESLLGVEYINEYLRRLLVEFDFLRRFEPKACVRVIERSSPDFVELLVNLYEPVATNAIGRALLGADPTSLEFAEDERAELVRLLGRASARERERMLREAAQATCDALGIGDAGAREYLSALAAELPPRIEVALSPGELRGVFV
;
A
#
# COMPACT_ATOMS: atom_id res chain seq x y z
N MET A 1 -44.17 -7.25 8.18
CA MET A 1 -45.13 -6.45 7.37
C MET A 1 -45.00 -4.94 7.57
N THR A 2 -44.92 -4.40 8.79
CA THR A 2 -44.74 -2.94 9.00
C THR A 2 -43.30 -2.46 8.77
N ASP A 3 -42.29 -3.23 9.20
CA ASP A 3 -40.87 -2.86 9.04
C ASP A 3 -40.35 -3.04 7.60
N GLU A 4 -40.75 -4.10 6.89
CA GLU A 4 -40.38 -4.28 5.46
C GLU A 4 -40.90 -3.17 4.56
N ASN A 5 -42.09 -2.64 4.85
CA ASN A 5 -42.66 -1.51 4.10
C ASN A 5 -41.96 -0.18 4.42
N ALA A 6 -41.45 0.00 5.65
CA ALA A 6 -40.68 1.19 6.02
C ALA A 6 -39.30 1.17 5.34
N LEU A 7 -38.60 0.02 5.39
CA LEU A 7 -37.30 -0.15 4.76
C LEU A 7 -37.35 0.03 3.23
N ALA A 8 -38.39 -0.48 2.58
CA ALA A 8 -38.62 -0.30 1.15
C ALA A 8 -38.87 1.18 0.79
N ASN A 9 -39.60 1.92 1.62
CA ASN A 9 -39.83 3.35 1.42
C ASN A 9 -38.55 4.19 1.60
N ASP A 10 -37.71 3.82 2.56
CA ASP A 10 -36.42 4.49 2.81
C ASP A 10 -35.44 4.26 1.66
N PHE A 11 -35.41 3.04 1.11
CA PHE A 11 -34.62 2.73 -0.07
C PHE A 11 -35.09 3.51 -1.31
N ASP A 12 -36.39 3.58 -1.57
CA ASP A 12 -36.97 4.39 -2.66
C ASP A 12 -36.66 5.90 -2.49
N ALA A 13 -36.68 6.41 -1.26
CA ALA A 13 -36.28 7.78 -0.95
C ALA A 13 -34.78 8.01 -1.24
N PHE A 14 -33.92 7.09 -0.80
CA PHE A 14 -32.49 7.12 -1.10
C PHE A 14 -32.22 7.11 -2.61
N GLN A 15 -32.81 6.17 -3.36
CA GLN A 15 -32.62 6.05 -4.81
C GLN A 15 -32.97 7.36 -5.54
N ARG A 16 -34.11 7.98 -5.20
CA ARG A 16 -34.50 9.28 -5.77
C ARG A 16 -33.50 10.39 -5.43
N SER A 17 -33.00 10.43 -4.20
CA SER A 17 -31.99 11.41 -3.79
C SER A 17 -30.64 11.18 -4.49
N PHE A 18 -30.25 9.92 -4.66
CA PHE A 18 -29.00 9.53 -5.33
C PHE A 18 -29.02 9.89 -6.82
N LEU A 19 -30.13 9.61 -7.52
CA LEU A 19 -30.30 10.00 -8.93
C LEU A 19 -30.25 11.52 -9.12
N ARG A 20 -30.87 12.30 -8.24
CA ARG A 20 -30.77 13.78 -8.27
C ARG A 20 -29.35 14.27 -8.03
N LEU A 21 -28.61 13.63 -7.12
CA LEU A 21 -27.20 13.94 -6.89
C LEU A 21 -26.39 13.67 -8.16
N LEU A 22 -26.56 12.51 -8.80
CA LEU A 22 -25.90 12.17 -10.06
C LEU A 22 -26.23 13.18 -11.16
N GLU A 23 -27.51 13.52 -11.36
CA GLU A 23 -27.93 14.52 -12.35
C GLU A 23 -27.19 15.85 -12.14
N ARG A 24 -27.12 16.31 -10.88
CA ARG A 24 -26.40 17.53 -10.53
C ARG A 24 -24.89 17.41 -10.75
N ARG A 25 -24.28 16.26 -10.46
CA ARG A 25 -22.85 16.03 -10.75
C ARG A 25 -22.57 16.03 -12.25
N THR A 26 -23.44 15.43 -13.05
CA THR A 26 -23.36 15.46 -14.51
C THR A 26 -23.47 16.88 -15.05
N ALA A 27 -24.40 17.68 -14.55
CA ALA A 27 -24.52 19.09 -14.94
C ALA A 27 -23.27 19.91 -14.58
N ILE A 28 -22.65 19.63 -13.43
CA ILE A 28 -21.38 20.28 -13.04
C ILE A 28 -20.25 19.86 -13.98
N TYR A 29 -20.17 18.57 -14.34
CA TYR A 29 -19.15 18.05 -15.25
C TYR A 29 -19.27 18.66 -16.66
N THR A 30 -20.48 18.81 -17.18
CA THR A 30 -20.74 19.42 -18.50
C THR A 30 -20.73 20.94 -18.47
N MET A 31 -20.44 21.58 -17.33
CA MET A 31 -20.58 23.02 -17.12
C MET A 31 -21.99 23.57 -17.44
N GLY A 32 -23.00 22.70 -17.45
CA GLY A 32 -24.38 23.03 -17.81
C GLY A 32 -24.66 23.07 -19.32
N ASP A 33 -23.67 22.80 -20.17
CA ASP A 33 -23.80 22.90 -21.64
C ASP A 33 -24.55 21.71 -22.26
N SER A 34 -24.68 20.61 -21.52
CA SER A 34 -25.40 19.42 -21.98
C SER A 34 -26.10 18.71 -20.82
N THR A 35 -27.29 18.20 -21.11
CA THR A 35 -28.07 17.33 -20.22
C THR A 35 -27.79 15.84 -20.46
N SER A 36 -26.94 15.50 -21.43
CA SER A 36 -26.51 14.13 -21.72
C SER A 36 -25.00 14.02 -21.84
N VAL A 37 -24.47 12.87 -21.44
CA VAL A 37 -23.05 12.51 -21.53
C VAL A 37 -22.91 11.10 -22.11
N PRO A 38 -21.75 10.75 -22.69
CA PRO A 38 -21.46 9.39 -23.07
C PRO A 38 -21.60 8.40 -21.89
N ALA A 39 -21.94 7.15 -22.20
CA ALA A 39 -22.18 6.13 -21.18
C ALA A 39 -20.97 5.88 -20.25
N HIS A 40 -19.73 5.94 -20.79
CA HIS A 40 -18.52 5.81 -19.99
C HIS A 40 -18.38 6.98 -19.00
N THR A 41 -18.60 8.23 -19.45
CA THR A 41 -18.60 9.41 -18.59
C THR A 41 -19.65 9.34 -17.47
N ALA A 42 -20.86 8.84 -17.78
CA ALA A 42 -21.87 8.63 -16.76
C ALA A 42 -21.44 7.57 -15.73
N ALA A 43 -20.77 6.51 -16.16
CA ALA A 43 -20.22 5.48 -15.29
C ALA A 43 -19.11 6.06 -14.39
N ASP A 44 -18.20 6.87 -14.90
CA ASP A 44 -17.12 7.49 -14.11
C ASP A 44 -17.67 8.45 -13.06
N ILE A 45 -18.67 9.26 -13.41
CA ILE A 45 -19.36 10.15 -12.46
C ILE A 45 -20.05 9.33 -11.36
N LEU A 46 -20.71 8.23 -11.73
CA LEU A 46 -21.32 7.31 -10.78
C LEU A 46 -20.28 6.74 -9.82
N LEU A 47 -19.18 6.20 -10.33
CA LEU A 47 -18.09 5.65 -9.53
C LEU A 47 -17.48 6.70 -8.61
N SER A 48 -17.29 7.93 -9.08
CA SER A 48 -16.82 9.03 -8.25
C SER A 48 -17.80 9.37 -7.12
N VAL A 49 -19.11 9.35 -7.38
CA VAL A 49 -20.12 9.60 -6.35
C VAL A 49 -20.16 8.46 -5.32
N CYS A 50 -20.13 7.21 -5.78
CA CYS A 50 -20.05 6.04 -4.92
C CYS A 50 -18.81 6.09 -4.03
N PHE A 51 -17.64 6.38 -4.60
CA PHE A 51 -16.38 6.54 -3.85
C PHE A 51 -16.51 7.61 -2.77
N VAL A 52 -16.97 8.82 -3.13
CA VAL A 52 -17.12 9.91 -2.14
C VAL A 52 -18.08 9.51 -1.03
N LEU A 53 -19.16 8.79 -1.31
CA LEU A 53 -20.13 8.34 -0.30
C LEU A 53 -19.70 7.08 0.48
N GLY A 54 -18.64 6.40 0.03
CA GLY A 54 -18.22 5.11 0.55
C GLY A 54 -19.26 4.01 0.29
N ILE A 55 -19.79 3.98 -0.92
CA ILE A 55 -20.68 2.94 -1.45
C ILE A 55 -19.83 2.07 -2.38
N ASP A 56 -19.89 0.75 -2.18
CA ASP A 56 -19.35 -0.20 -3.15
C ASP A 56 -20.39 -0.40 -4.26
N PRO A 57 -20.09 -0.06 -5.53
CA PRO A 57 -21.03 -0.25 -6.63
C PRO A 57 -21.31 -1.73 -6.95
N GLY A 58 -20.49 -2.65 -6.48
CA GLY A 58 -20.67 -4.10 -6.62
C GLY A 58 -21.55 -4.72 -5.53
N ASP A 59 -21.84 -3.97 -4.46
CA ASP A 59 -22.69 -4.43 -3.37
C ASP A 59 -24.17 -4.12 -3.65
N LEU A 60 -25.05 -5.04 -3.25
CA LEU A 60 -26.50 -4.89 -3.36
C LEU A 60 -27.09 -4.06 -2.21
N GLU A 61 -26.35 -3.93 -1.11
CA GLU A 61 -26.81 -3.21 0.08
C GLU A 61 -26.31 -1.77 0.12
N VAL A 62 -27.24 -0.83 0.31
CA VAL A 62 -26.89 0.56 0.60
C VAL A 62 -26.56 0.67 2.08
N PRO A 63 -25.43 1.30 2.46
CA PRO A 63 -25.11 1.48 3.86
C PRO A 63 -26.22 2.22 4.61
N GLU A 64 -26.75 1.62 5.69
CA GLU A 64 -27.87 2.14 6.48
C GLU A 64 -27.70 3.61 6.89
N ARG A 65 -26.46 4.01 7.19
CA ARG A 65 -26.07 5.40 7.51
C ARG A 65 -26.47 6.44 6.45
N LEU A 66 -26.69 6.02 5.20
CA LEU A 66 -27.05 6.90 4.08
C LEU A 66 -28.55 6.99 3.84
N LEU A 67 -29.36 6.09 4.41
CA LEU A 67 -30.81 6.04 4.18
C LEU A 67 -31.55 7.19 4.86
N HIS A 68 -30.98 7.75 5.93
CA HIS A 68 -31.66 8.74 6.79
C HIS A 68 -30.98 10.11 6.82
N VAL A 69 -30.10 10.41 5.86
CA VAL A 69 -29.36 11.69 5.80
C VAL A 69 -29.73 12.51 4.56
N ASN A 70 -29.48 13.81 4.62
CA ASN A 70 -29.46 14.62 3.40
C ASN A 70 -28.22 14.23 2.58
N LEU A 71 -28.43 13.52 1.48
CA LEU A 71 -27.36 12.95 0.68
C LEU A 71 -26.44 14.02 0.05
N GLU A 72 -26.98 15.20 -0.27
CA GLU A 72 -26.19 16.28 -0.85
C GLU A 72 -25.25 16.91 0.19
N ASP A 73 -25.73 17.11 1.41
CA ASP A 73 -24.91 17.59 2.52
C ASP A 73 -23.86 16.55 2.92
N GLU A 74 -24.24 15.27 2.94
CA GLU A 74 -23.32 14.16 3.17
C GLU A 74 -22.21 14.11 2.12
N PHE A 75 -22.60 14.17 0.84
CA PHE A 75 -21.66 14.20 -0.27
C PHE A 75 -20.69 15.38 -0.15
N ARG A 76 -21.19 16.60 0.11
CA ARG A 76 -20.35 17.80 0.28
C ARG A 76 -19.37 17.64 1.44
N ARG A 77 -19.83 17.10 2.57
CA ARG A 77 -19.00 16.84 3.75
C ARG A 77 -17.88 15.84 3.44
N ARG A 78 -18.20 14.74 2.75
CA ARG A 78 -17.22 13.71 2.38
C ARG A 78 -16.29 14.16 1.28
N LEU A 79 -16.76 14.94 0.31
CA LEU A 79 -15.90 15.54 -0.71
C LEU A 79 -14.83 16.44 -0.08
N ALA A 80 -15.19 17.21 0.96
CA ALA A 80 -14.21 17.97 1.73
C ALA A 80 -13.21 17.08 2.50
N GLN A 81 -13.60 15.86 2.88
CA GLN A 81 -12.66 14.87 3.44
C GLN A 81 -11.68 14.37 2.37
N VAL A 82 -12.17 14.08 1.16
CA VAL A 82 -11.32 13.70 0.01
C VAL A 82 -10.32 14.82 -0.27
N GLU A 83 -10.75 16.08 -0.34
CA GLU A 83 -9.84 17.23 -0.53
C GLU A 83 -8.73 17.31 0.53
N ARG A 84 -9.05 17.06 1.81
CA ARG A 84 -8.03 16.99 2.87
C ARG A 84 -7.07 15.82 2.69
N LYS A 85 -7.56 14.67 2.21
CA LYS A 85 -6.71 13.51 1.88
C LYS A 85 -5.79 13.81 0.69
N VAL A 86 -6.21 14.65 -0.26
CA VAL A 86 -5.36 15.11 -1.39
C VAL A 86 -4.24 16.01 -0.87
N ALA A 87 -4.56 16.93 0.04
CA ALA A 87 -3.53 17.75 0.70
C ALA A 87 -2.54 16.87 1.49
N LEU A 88 -3.03 15.86 2.21
CA LEU A 88 -2.17 14.90 2.92
C LEU A 88 -1.24 14.14 1.97
N ALA A 89 -1.72 13.70 0.80
CA ALA A 89 -0.89 13.02 -0.19
C ALA A 89 0.29 13.91 -0.63
N GLY A 90 0.05 15.21 -0.78
CA GLY A 90 1.11 16.18 -1.06
C GLY A 90 2.15 16.29 0.05
N GLU A 91 1.74 16.26 1.32
CA GLU A 91 2.67 16.28 2.46
C GLU A 91 3.46 14.97 2.58
N LEU A 92 2.80 13.82 2.39
CA LEU A 92 3.46 12.51 2.39
C LEU A 92 4.47 12.40 1.24
N TRP A 93 4.13 12.91 0.06
CA TRP A 93 5.04 12.94 -1.09
C TRP A 93 6.28 13.79 -0.81
N LYS A 94 6.11 15.01 -0.26
CA LYS A 94 7.24 15.85 0.16
C LYS A 94 8.13 15.14 1.18
N ALA A 95 7.53 14.46 2.14
CA ALA A 95 8.28 13.67 3.12
C ALA A 95 9.07 12.55 2.42
N ALA A 96 8.45 11.79 1.52
CA ALA A 96 9.11 10.70 0.79
C ALA A 96 10.30 11.20 -0.05
N VAL A 97 10.15 12.32 -0.77
CA VAL A 97 11.24 12.95 -1.51
C VAL A 97 12.36 13.40 -0.57
N ALA A 98 12.03 14.02 0.56
CA ALA A 98 13.02 14.49 1.53
C ALA A 98 13.75 13.34 2.26
N THR A 99 13.10 12.19 2.40
CA THR A 99 13.64 11.03 3.11
C THR A 99 14.11 9.90 2.20
N MET A 100 14.16 10.12 0.88
CA MET A 100 14.59 9.10 -0.09
C MET A 100 15.95 8.50 0.32
N PRO A 101 16.10 7.16 0.31
CA PRO A 101 17.35 6.51 0.65
C PRO A 101 18.42 6.81 -0.41
N LEU A 102 19.69 6.85 0.00
CA LEU A 102 20.85 7.05 -0.89
C LEU A 102 21.20 5.77 -1.66
N ILE A 103 20.20 5.12 -2.26
CA ILE A 103 20.29 3.89 -3.03
C ILE A 103 19.72 4.18 -4.43
N PRO A 104 20.45 3.91 -5.51
CA PRO A 104 19.97 4.20 -6.87
C PRO A 104 18.79 3.31 -7.26
N SER A 105 17.73 3.90 -7.82
CA SER A 105 16.63 3.18 -8.45
C SER A 105 15.90 4.09 -9.44
N THR A 106 15.86 3.70 -10.71
CA THR A 106 15.11 4.40 -11.76
C THR A 106 13.61 4.33 -11.47
N ALA A 107 13.08 3.14 -11.16
CA ALA A 107 11.67 2.93 -10.85
C ALA A 107 11.16 3.83 -9.71
N LEU A 108 11.94 3.93 -8.62
CA LEU A 108 11.58 4.76 -7.46
C LEU A 108 11.55 6.24 -7.79
N ARG A 109 12.59 6.73 -8.47
CA ARG A 109 12.70 8.14 -8.88
C ARG A 109 11.54 8.51 -9.81
N ASP A 110 11.27 7.69 -10.81
CA ASP A 110 10.27 7.97 -11.82
C ASP A 110 8.84 7.89 -11.22
N THR A 111 8.60 6.94 -10.31
CA THR A 111 7.33 6.87 -9.56
C THR A 111 7.10 8.11 -8.70
N LEU A 112 8.11 8.57 -7.94
CA LEU A 112 7.97 9.78 -7.13
C LEU A 112 7.83 11.05 -7.99
N ALA A 113 8.46 11.09 -9.17
CA ALA A 113 8.23 12.17 -10.12
C ALA A 113 6.78 12.17 -10.62
N ALA A 114 6.23 11.01 -10.98
CA ALA A 114 4.84 10.86 -11.43
C ALA A 114 3.81 11.27 -10.35
N ILE A 115 4.08 10.98 -9.09
CA ILE A 115 3.22 11.38 -7.96
C ILE A 115 3.26 12.91 -7.72
N GLY A 116 4.35 13.59 -8.06
CA GLY A 116 4.56 14.99 -7.65
C GLY A 116 3.48 15.97 -8.14
N ASP A 117 2.89 15.71 -9.30
CA ASP A 117 1.81 16.55 -9.85
C ASP A 117 0.42 16.16 -9.34
N PHE A 118 0.26 15.01 -8.71
CA PHE A 118 -1.03 14.46 -8.29
C PHE A 118 -1.87 15.45 -7.47
N PRO A 119 -1.35 16.08 -6.38
CA PRO A 119 -2.20 16.95 -5.54
C PRO A 119 -2.77 18.17 -6.28
N ARG A 120 -2.14 18.58 -7.38
CA ARG A 120 -2.56 19.71 -8.20
C ARG A 120 -3.45 19.30 -9.38
N ALA A 121 -3.12 18.17 -10.03
CA ALA A 121 -3.77 17.74 -11.26
C ALA A 121 -5.03 16.88 -11.02
N TYR A 122 -5.21 16.35 -9.80
CA TYR A 122 -6.26 15.39 -9.50
C TYR A 122 -7.67 16.02 -9.44
N ASP A 123 -8.56 15.60 -10.33
CA ASP A 123 -9.98 15.98 -10.29
C ASP A 123 -10.76 15.13 -9.29
N PHE A 124 -10.59 15.42 -8.01
CA PHE A 124 -11.39 14.77 -6.97
C PHE A 124 -12.87 15.19 -6.98
N ARG A 125 -13.28 16.18 -7.79
CA ARG A 125 -14.69 16.62 -7.85
C ARG A 125 -15.50 15.74 -8.77
N SER A 126 -14.91 15.25 -9.85
CA SER A 126 -15.63 14.45 -10.85
C SER A 126 -15.07 13.03 -11.00
N MET A 127 -13.80 12.82 -10.65
CA MET A 127 -13.04 11.59 -10.85
C MET A 127 -12.36 11.13 -9.54
N ALA A 128 -13.07 11.24 -8.41
CA ALA A 128 -12.54 10.94 -7.08
C ALA A 128 -12.11 9.48 -6.86
N HIS A 129 -12.54 8.56 -7.73
CA HIS A 129 -12.20 7.14 -7.63
C HIS A 129 -10.93 6.79 -8.43
N GLU A 130 -10.53 7.63 -9.38
CA GLU A 130 -9.42 7.31 -10.29
C GLU A 130 -8.06 7.38 -9.59
N ILE A 131 -7.16 6.48 -9.98
CA ILE A 131 -5.75 6.49 -9.60
C ILE A 131 -4.96 6.94 -10.84
N PRO A 132 -4.68 8.25 -11.00
CA PRO A 132 -4.11 8.80 -12.25
C PRO A 132 -2.58 8.65 -12.33
N VAL A 133 -1.98 7.81 -11.48
CA VAL A 133 -0.53 7.64 -11.36
C VAL A 133 -0.15 6.22 -11.75
N MET A 134 0.88 6.10 -12.58
CA MET A 134 1.54 4.83 -12.86
C MET A 134 2.64 4.60 -11.81
N PHE A 135 2.61 3.45 -11.14
CA PHE A 135 3.57 3.08 -10.11
C PHE A 135 4.54 2.03 -10.67
N ASP A 136 5.75 2.45 -11.02
CA ASP A 136 6.80 1.55 -11.51
C ASP A 136 7.55 0.88 -10.36
N TYR A 137 7.64 1.55 -9.20
CA TYR A 137 8.30 1.01 -8.01
C TYR A 137 7.33 0.11 -7.21
N PRO A 138 7.61 -1.20 -7.10
CA PRO A 138 6.79 -2.10 -6.29
C PRO A 138 7.08 -1.91 -4.80
N LEU A 139 6.04 -1.90 -3.99
CA LEU A 139 6.15 -2.00 -2.52
C LEU A 139 6.34 -3.45 -2.11
N CYS A 140 7.04 -3.67 -1.00
CA CYS A 140 7.20 -4.98 -0.39
C CYS A 140 5.85 -5.54 0.07
N GLN A 141 4.93 -4.68 0.52
CA GLN A 141 3.55 -5.03 0.80
C GLN A 141 2.63 -4.20 -0.11
N PRO A 142 2.06 -4.78 -1.18
CA PRO A 142 1.21 -4.07 -2.12
C PRO A 142 -0.01 -3.43 -1.47
N VAL A 143 -0.38 -2.24 -1.93
CA VAL A 143 -1.62 -1.58 -1.48
C VAL A 143 -2.83 -2.43 -1.91
N PRO A 144 -3.82 -2.68 -1.03
CA PRO A 144 -5.01 -3.44 -1.40
C PRO A 144 -5.76 -2.81 -2.56
N GLU A 145 -6.19 -3.63 -3.53
CA GLU A 145 -6.95 -3.19 -4.71
C GLU A 145 -8.31 -2.56 -4.37
N SER A 146 -8.82 -2.81 -3.16
CA SER A 146 -10.04 -2.19 -2.66
C SER A 146 -9.89 -0.69 -2.36
N LEU A 147 -8.66 -0.18 -2.23
CA LEU A 147 -8.42 1.25 -2.06
C LEU A 147 -8.36 1.93 -3.42
N LEU A 148 -9.09 3.03 -3.55
CA LEU A 148 -9.20 3.79 -4.78
C LEU A 148 -8.80 5.25 -4.57
N GLY A 149 -8.61 5.97 -5.66
CA GLY A 149 -8.36 7.40 -5.64
C GLY A 149 -7.22 7.83 -4.74
N VAL A 150 -7.47 8.91 -4.01
CA VAL A 150 -6.52 9.46 -3.04
C VAL A 150 -6.25 8.54 -1.84
N GLU A 151 -7.10 7.56 -1.57
CA GLU A 151 -6.88 6.62 -0.47
C GLU A 151 -5.74 5.66 -0.81
N TYR A 152 -5.72 5.15 -2.05
CA TYR A 152 -4.62 4.33 -2.57
C TYR A 152 -3.29 5.08 -2.49
N ILE A 153 -3.25 6.32 -2.97
CA ILE A 153 -2.01 7.11 -3.04
C ILE A 153 -1.46 7.42 -1.64
N ASN A 154 -2.34 7.78 -0.70
CA ASN A 154 -1.92 7.98 0.69
C ASN A 154 -1.36 6.69 1.31
N GLU A 155 -2.01 5.55 1.06
CA GLU A 155 -1.53 4.27 1.58
C GLU A 155 -0.19 3.85 0.96
N TYR A 156 -0.05 4.03 -0.36
CA TYR A 156 1.20 3.80 -1.08
C TYR A 156 2.35 4.61 -0.46
N LEU A 157 2.16 5.92 -0.27
CA LEU A 157 3.19 6.80 0.29
C LEU A 157 3.50 6.49 1.76
N ARG A 158 2.51 6.10 2.57
CA ARG A 158 2.75 5.68 3.97
C ARG A 158 3.63 4.43 4.04
N ARG A 159 3.32 3.41 3.23
CA ARG A 159 4.14 2.19 3.16
C ARG A 159 5.54 2.47 2.64
N LEU A 160 5.64 3.32 1.61
CA LEU A 160 6.93 3.76 1.08
C LEU A 160 7.77 4.47 2.15
N LEU A 161 7.17 5.31 2.98
CA LEU A 161 7.85 5.99 4.09
C LEU A 161 8.33 5.00 5.16
N VAL A 162 7.55 3.94 5.46
CA VAL A 162 7.99 2.85 6.34
C VAL A 162 9.23 2.16 5.77
N GLU A 163 9.22 1.84 4.47
CA GLU A 163 10.36 1.23 3.79
C GLU A 163 11.61 2.14 3.82
N PHE A 164 11.45 3.43 3.56
CA PHE A 164 12.54 4.41 3.58
C PHE A 164 13.13 4.58 4.97
N ASP A 165 12.29 4.67 6.01
CA ASP A 165 12.73 4.78 7.39
C ASP A 165 13.58 3.56 7.78
N PHE A 166 13.15 2.36 7.39
CA PHE A 166 13.91 1.13 7.62
C PHE A 166 15.26 1.16 6.90
N LEU A 167 15.28 1.42 5.59
CA LEU A 167 16.52 1.45 4.78
C LEU A 167 17.54 2.46 5.32
N ARG A 168 17.09 3.61 5.83
CA ARG A 168 17.96 4.66 6.39
C ARG A 168 18.66 4.30 7.70
N ARG A 169 18.30 3.17 8.33
CA ARG A 169 19.01 2.65 9.52
C ARG A 169 20.29 1.90 9.17
N PHE A 170 20.54 1.67 7.88
CA PHE A 170 21.68 0.93 7.39
C PHE A 170 22.62 1.84 6.60
N GLU A 171 23.87 1.40 6.48
CA GLU A 171 24.84 2.06 5.62
C GLU A 171 24.45 1.85 4.14
N PRO A 172 24.36 2.90 3.30
CA PRO A 172 23.86 2.78 1.94
C PRO A 172 24.60 1.75 1.08
N LYS A 173 25.93 1.65 1.18
CA LYS A 173 26.69 0.66 0.41
C LYS A 173 26.39 -0.76 0.88
N ALA A 174 26.11 -0.98 2.16
CA ALA A 174 25.68 -2.28 2.66
C ALA A 174 24.33 -2.70 2.05
N CYS A 175 23.36 -1.79 1.99
CA CYS A 175 22.10 -2.04 1.30
C CYS A 175 22.31 -2.37 -0.17
N VAL A 176 23.10 -1.55 -0.89
CA VAL A 176 23.41 -1.78 -2.31
C VAL A 176 24.01 -3.17 -2.53
N ARG A 177 25.00 -3.59 -1.72
CA ARG A 177 25.59 -4.93 -1.84
C ARG A 177 24.56 -6.06 -1.69
N VAL A 178 23.62 -5.93 -0.76
CA VAL A 178 22.55 -6.92 -0.55
C VAL A 178 21.61 -6.96 -1.74
N ILE A 179 21.18 -5.80 -2.22
CA ILE A 179 20.24 -5.70 -3.34
C ILE A 179 20.90 -6.24 -4.62
N GLU A 180 22.15 -5.86 -4.93
CA GLU A 180 22.90 -6.34 -6.10
C GLU A 180 23.09 -7.86 -6.11
N ARG A 181 23.32 -8.48 -4.94
CA ARG A 181 23.42 -9.94 -4.83
C ARG A 181 22.09 -10.65 -5.10
N SER A 182 20.98 -9.99 -4.77
CA SER A 182 19.62 -10.52 -5.02
C SER A 182 19.20 -10.31 -6.47
N SER A 183 19.56 -9.16 -7.05
CA SER A 183 19.16 -8.75 -8.39
C SER A 183 20.30 -7.94 -9.01
N PRO A 184 21.15 -8.58 -9.83
CA PRO A 184 22.09 -7.85 -10.67
C PRO A 184 21.34 -6.82 -11.51
N ASP A 185 21.94 -5.64 -11.72
CA ASP A 185 21.35 -4.54 -12.49
C ASP A 185 20.06 -3.92 -11.88
N PHE A 186 19.83 -4.10 -10.58
CA PHE A 186 18.63 -3.61 -9.86
C PHE A 186 18.25 -2.15 -10.12
N VAL A 187 19.22 -1.29 -10.47
CA VAL A 187 19.00 0.14 -10.71
C VAL A 187 17.96 0.39 -11.80
N GLU A 188 17.94 -0.44 -12.85
CA GLU A 188 17.03 -0.32 -13.98
C GLU A 188 15.86 -1.32 -13.92
N LEU A 189 15.78 -2.12 -12.86
CA LEU A 189 14.71 -3.10 -12.67
C LEU A 189 13.58 -2.53 -11.80
N LEU A 190 12.37 -3.05 -12.02
CA LEU A 190 11.20 -2.78 -11.18
C LEU A 190 11.23 -3.68 -9.94
N VAL A 191 12.20 -3.44 -9.05
CA VAL A 191 12.40 -4.24 -7.83
C VAL A 191 12.29 -3.40 -6.57
N ASN A 192 11.80 -4.01 -5.50
CA ASN A 192 11.71 -3.37 -4.20
C ASN A 192 13.09 -3.34 -3.52
N LEU A 193 13.51 -2.18 -3.01
CA LEU A 193 14.80 -2.01 -2.35
C LEU A 193 14.79 -2.47 -0.89
N TYR A 194 13.63 -2.42 -0.23
CA TYR A 194 13.46 -2.74 1.18
C TYR A 194 13.51 -4.25 1.44
N GLU A 195 12.79 -5.04 0.65
CA GLU A 195 12.58 -6.47 0.85
C GLU A 195 13.88 -7.28 1.03
N PRO A 196 14.90 -7.19 0.14
CA PRO A 196 16.12 -7.97 0.31
C PRO A 196 16.92 -7.53 1.55
N VAL A 197 16.92 -6.24 1.89
CA VAL A 197 17.60 -5.71 3.07
C VAL A 197 16.91 -6.18 4.35
N ALA A 198 15.58 -6.08 4.40
CA ALA A 198 14.77 -6.53 5.53
C ALA A 198 14.85 -8.04 5.73
N THR A 199 14.84 -8.81 4.64
CA THR A 199 15.00 -10.27 4.68
C THR A 199 16.36 -10.67 5.24
N ASN A 200 17.44 -10.03 4.81
CA ASN A 200 18.77 -10.27 5.37
C ASN A 200 18.83 -9.90 6.85
N ALA A 201 18.27 -8.75 7.27
CA ALA A 201 18.23 -8.36 8.68
C ALA A 201 17.48 -9.39 9.55
N ILE A 202 16.35 -9.94 9.07
CA ILE A 202 15.65 -11.06 9.73
C ILE A 202 16.56 -12.30 9.82
N GLY A 203 17.27 -12.64 8.74
CA GLY A 203 18.21 -13.76 8.74
C GLY A 203 19.34 -13.62 9.76
N ARG A 204 19.86 -12.40 9.97
CA ARG A 204 20.84 -12.12 11.04
C ARG A 204 20.24 -12.34 12.42
N ALA A 205 19.02 -11.83 12.64
CA ALA A 205 18.32 -12.01 13.91
C ALA A 205 18.02 -13.50 14.22
N LEU A 206 17.74 -14.32 13.20
CA LEU A 206 17.58 -15.78 13.37
C LEU A 206 18.84 -16.46 13.93
N LEU A 207 20.02 -15.93 13.61
CA LEU A 207 21.30 -16.40 14.14
C LEU A 207 21.63 -15.80 15.51
N GLY A 208 20.77 -14.93 16.06
CA GLY A 208 21.06 -14.14 17.26
C GLY A 208 22.17 -13.10 17.04
N ALA A 209 22.49 -12.79 15.79
CA ALA A 209 23.49 -11.79 15.41
C ALA A 209 22.88 -10.39 15.29
N ASP A 210 23.74 -9.37 15.24
CA ASP A 210 23.33 -7.98 15.02
C ASP A 210 22.64 -7.82 13.64
N PRO A 211 21.35 -7.42 13.61
CA PRO A 211 20.60 -7.21 12.38
C PRO A 211 21.13 -6.08 11.50
N THR A 212 21.92 -5.14 12.05
CA THR A 212 22.53 -4.05 11.27
C THR A 212 23.66 -4.52 10.35
N SER A 213 24.26 -5.69 10.65
CA SER A 213 25.29 -6.33 9.83
C SER A 213 24.66 -7.26 8.80
N LEU A 214 24.32 -6.75 7.63
CA LEU A 214 23.52 -7.47 6.62
C LEU A 214 24.21 -8.64 5.91
N GLU A 215 25.51 -8.85 6.10
CA GLU A 215 26.29 -9.87 5.40
C GLU A 215 26.28 -11.22 6.14
N PHE A 216 26.46 -12.32 5.41
CA PHE A 216 26.60 -13.65 6.00
C PHE A 216 27.91 -14.31 5.57
N ALA A 217 28.65 -14.85 6.53
CA ALA A 217 29.73 -15.78 6.28
C ALA A 217 29.20 -17.17 5.86
N GLU A 218 30.03 -18.00 5.25
CA GLU A 218 29.60 -19.31 4.74
C GLU A 218 29.15 -20.28 5.86
N ASP A 219 29.77 -20.21 7.03
CA ASP A 219 29.40 -20.96 8.21
C ASP A 219 28.05 -20.50 8.79
N GLU A 220 27.78 -19.19 8.82
CA GLU A 220 26.48 -18.61 9.19
C GLU A 220 25.37 -19.05 8.23
N ARG A 221 25.67 -19.12 6.93
CA ARG A 221 24.72 -19.64 5.92
C ARG A 221 24.40 -21.12 6.15
N ALA A 222 25.43 -21.94 6.40
CA ALA A 222 25.25 -23.34 6.71
C ALA A 222 24.45 -23.54 8.01
N GLU A 223 24.64 -22.66 8.99
CA GLU A 223 23.86 -22.65 10.22
C GLU A 223 22.38 -22.32 9.98
N LEU A 224 22.06 -21.31 9.17
CA LEU A 224 20.67 -21.00 8.80
C LEU A 224 19.97 -22.20 8.13
N VAL A 225 20.65 -22.86 7.19
CA VAL A 225 20.13 -24.07 6.52
C VAL A 225 19.82 -25.16 7.55
N ARG A 226 20.76 -25.42 8.46
CA ARG A 226 20.60 -26.43 9.52
C ARG A 226 19.47 -26.07 10.49
N LEU A 227 19.37 -24.80 10.88
CA LEU A 227 18.39 -24.28 11.83
C LEU A 227 16.97 -24.41 11.25
N LEU A 228 16.74 -23.88 10.05
CA LEU A 228 15.43 -23.87 9.40
C LEU A 228 15.05 -25.24 8.81
N GLY A 229 16.03 -26.06 8.44
CA GLY A 229 15.80 -27.42 7.94
C GLY A 229 15.35 -28.41 9.01
N ARG A 230 15.68 -28.17 10.28
CA ARG A 230 15.25 -29.00 11.42
C ARG A 230 13.90 -28.59 12.00
N ALA A 231 13.50 -27.35 11.77
CA ALA A 231 12.25 -26.80 12.27
C ALA A 231 11.05 -27.28 11.44
N SER A 232 9.94 -27.58 12.10
CA SER A 232 8.65 -27.74 11.43
C SER A 232 8.18 -26.42 10.80
N ALA A 233 7.22 -26.46 9.88
CA ALA A 233 6.67 -25.26 9.24
C ALA A 233 6.18 -24.22 10.28
N ARG A 234 5.41 -24.67 11.29
CA ARG A 234 4.93 -23.81 12.37
C ARG A 234 6.05 -23.23 13.23
N GLU A 235 7.13 -23.99 13.45
CA GLU A 235 8.30 -23.48 14.17
C GLU A 235 9.06 -22.45 13.35
N ARG A 236 9.24 -22.67 12.04
CA ARG A 236 9.85 -21.68 11.14
C ARG A 236 9.06 -20.37 11.15
N GLU A 237 7.74 -20.42 11.01
CA GLU A 237 6.88 -19.22 11.09
C GLU A 237 7.06 -18.48 12.42
N ARG A 238 7.10 -19.22 13.55
CA ARG A 238 7.34 -18.61 14.86
C ARG A 238 8.71 -17.95 14.93
N MET A 239 9.75 -18.65 14.50
CA MET A 239 11.13 -18.14 14.53
C MET A 239 11.30 -16.89 13.66
N LEU A 240 10.70 -16.87 12.46
CA LEU A 240 10.74 -15.71 11.58
C LEU A 240 10.02 -14.49 12.18
N ARG A 241 8.87 -14.72 12.82
CA ARG A 241 8.13 -13.65 13.53
C ARG A 241 8.94 -13.10 14.71
N GLU A 242 9.54 -13.98 15.51
CA GLU A 242 10.41 -13.59 16.63
C GLU A 242 11.66 -12.83 16.15
N ALA A 243 12.27 -13.28 15.04
CA ALA A 243 13.39 -12.62 14.41
C ALA A 243 13.03 -11.23 13.85
N ALA A 244 11.87 -11.08 13.19
CA ALA A 244 11.37 -9.77 12.77
C ALA A 244 11.18 -8.83 13.95
N GLN A 245 10.65 -9.34 15.07
CA GLN A 245 10.48 -8.55 16.28
C GLN A 245 11.83 -8.12 16.87
N ALA A 246 12.80 -9.04 16.94
CA ALA A 246 14.15 -8.76 17.40
C ALA A 246 14.88 -7.74 16.48
N THR A 247 14.66 -7.82 15.17
CA THR A 247 15.17 -6.84 14.20
C THR A 247 14.60 -5.44 14.49
N CYS A 248 13.29 -5.31 14.68
CA CYS A 248 12.69 -4.04 15.05
C CYS A 248 13.27 -3.47 16.36
N ASP A 249 13.47 -4.33 17.35
CA ASP A 249 14.00 -3.91 18.66
C ASP A 249 15.46 -3.41 18.54
N ALA A 250 16.30 -4.15 17.80
CA ALA A 250 17.69 -3.77 17.55
C ALA A 250 17.81 -2.45 16.76
N LEU A 251 16.88 -2.22 15.82
CA LEU A 251 16.83 -1.02 14.99
C LEU A 251 16.10 0.17 15.64
N GLY A 252 15.61 0.02 16.88
CA GLY A 252 14.87 1.06 17.60
C GLY A 252 13.53 1.43 16.94
N ILE A 253 12.90 0.50 16.22
CA ILE A 253 11.61 0.71 15.55
C ILE A 253 10.48 0.53 16.57
N GLY A 254 10.00 1.67 17.10
CA GLY A 254 8.90 1.72 18.05
C GLY A 254 7.51 1.88 17.42
N ASP A 255 7.42 2.30 16.16
CA ASP A 255 6.14 2.45 15.47
C ASP A 255 5.47 1.10 15.22
N ALA A 256 4.19 0.99 15.61
CA ALA A 256 3.45 -0.27 15.51
C ALA A 256 3.21 -0.70 14.06
N GLY A 257 2.93 0.25 13.17
CA GLY A 257 2.71 -0.02 11.75
C GLY A 257 3.98 -0.52 11.06
N ALA A 258 5.14 0.09 11.34
CA ALA A 258 6.43 -0.37 10.84
C ALA A 258 6.80 -1.78 11.33
N ARG A 259 6.51 -2.10 12.60
CA ARG A 259 6.71 -3.45 13.16
C ARG A 259 5.79 -4.49 12.51
N GLU A 260 4.53 -4.13 12.26
CA GLU A 260 3.59 -4.98 11.54
C GLU A 260 4.02 -5.20 10.09
N TYR A 261 4.53 -4.16 9.41
CA TYR A 261 5.04 -4.24 8.04
C TYR A 261 6.19 -5.25 7.90
N LEU A 262 7.16 -5.24 8.82
CA LEU A 262 8.25 -6.22 8.83
C LEU A 262 7.75 -7.63 9.20
N SER A 263 6.78 -7.72 10.11
CA SER A 263 6.17 -9.00 10.50
C SER A 263 5.38 -9.64 9.34
N ALA A 264 4.72 -8.82 8.51
CA ALA A 264 4.03 -9.28 7.32
C ALA A 264 5.02 -9.88 6.29
N LEU A 265 6.13 -9.19 6.02
CA LEU A 265 7.21 -9.76 5.20
C LEU A 265 7.71 -11.09 5.78
N ALA A 266 7.96 -11.17 7.10
CA ALA A 266 8.42 -12.39 7.73
C ALA A 266 7.44 -13.57 7.59
N ALA A 267 6.13 -13.28 7.51
CA ALA A 267 5.09 -14.28 7.27
C ALA A 267 5.05 -14.79 5.82
N GLU A 268 5.63 -14.06 4.87
CA GLU A 268 5.72 -14.44 3.45
C GLU A 268 7.00 -15.24 3.10
N LEU A 269 7.99 -15.25 4.00
CA LEU A 269 9.24 -15.98 3.80
C LEU A 269 9.14 -17.52 3.86
N PRO A 270 8.25 -18.17 4.64
CA PRO A 270 8.26 -19.64 4.79
C PRO A 270 8.19 -20.41 3.46
N PRO A 271 7.29 -20.10 2.51
CA PRO A 271 7.25 -20.81 1.22
C PRO A 271 8.56 -20.67 0.43
N ARG A 272 9.20 -19.49 0.46
CA ARG A 272 10.49 -19.25 -0.23
C ARG A 272 11.62 -20.06 0.41
N ILE A 273 11.64 -20.11 1.74
CA ILE A 273 12.60 -20.89 2.51
C ILE A 273 12.42 -22.39 2.23
N GLU A 274 11.18 -22.87 2.15
CA GLU A 274 10.89 -24.28 1.87
C GLU A 274 11.43 -24.73 0.51
N VAL A 275 11.22 -23.92 -0.53
CA VAL A 275 11.77 -24.17 -1.86
C VAL A 275 13.31 -24.14 -1.83
N ALA A 276 13.91 -23.17 -1.15
CA ALA A 276 15.36 -22.98 -1.06
C ALA A 276 16.06 -24.05 -0.20
N LEU A 277 15.38 -24.65 0.77
CA LEU A 277 15.93 -25.75 1.56
C LEU A 277 16.08 -27.05 0.77
N SER A 278 15.31 -27.26 -0.32
CA SER A 278 15.40 -28.48 -1.15
C SER A 278 16.76 -28.66 -1.84
N PRO A 279 17.39 -27.64 -2.46
CA PRO A 279 18.78 -27.73 -2.92
C PRO A 279 19.80 -27.60 -1.77
N GLY A 280 19.35 -27.30 -0.54
CA GLY A 280 20.23 -27.07 0.62
C GLY A 280 20.88 -25.68 0.64
N GLU A 281 20.36 -24.72 -0.13
CA GLU A 281 20.96 -23.39 -0.29
C GLU A 281 19.93 -22.29 -0.04
N LEU A 282 20.16 -21.45 0.98
CA LEU A 282 19.31 -20.30 1.27
C LEU A 282 19.75 -19.01 0.57
N ARG A 283 20.71 -19.07 -0.36
CA ARG A 283 21.27 -17.89 -1.05
C ARG A 283 20.24 -17.13 -1.88
N GLY A 284 19.13 -17.77 -2.29
CA GLY A 284 18.02 -17.10 -2.96
C GLY A 284 17.02 -16.39 -2.02
N VAL A 285 17.24 -16.49 -0.70
CA VAL A 285 16.39 -15.87 0.34
C VAL A 285 17.21 -14.93 1.21
N PHE A 286 18.32 -15.42 1.77
CA PHE A 286 19.29 -14.64 2.55
C PHE A 286 20.59 -14.53 1.73
N VAL A 287 20.85 -13.36 1.15
CA VAL A 287 21.92 -13.12 0.15
C VAL A 287 23.25 -12.65 0.74
#